data_AF-A0AAN8WHA9-F1
#
_entry.id   AF-A0AAN8WHA9-F1
#
_cell.length_a   1.000
_cell.length_b   1.000
_cell.length_c   1.000
_cell.angle_alpha   90.00
_cell.angle_beta   90.00
_cell.angle_gamma   90.00
#
_symmetry.space_group_name_H-M   'P 1'
#
loop_
_entity.id
_entity.type
_entity.pdbx_description
1 polymer ?
#
loop_
_entity_poly.entity_id
_entity_poly.type
_entity_poly.pdbx_seq_one_letter_code
_entity_poly.pdbx_strand_id
1 'polypeptide(L)'
;MAYVIFSAVSTLVYCIPAGWLWGNHGFLLKLGAVDIAGSSGVHLCGAASALVAAKLVGPRLGRYDQGEDPLPMGSPTYAILGTFMLWWGWLAFNCGR
;
A
#
# COMPACT_ATOMS: atom_id res chain seq x y z
N MET A 1 0.23 -10.25 17.06
CA MET A 1 -1.00 -9.49 17.39
C MET A 1 -1.02 -8.09 16.78
N ALA A 2 0.03 -7.28 16.91
CA ALA A 2 0.10 -5.96 16.28
C ALA A 2 -0.24 -5.94 14.77
N TYR A 3 0.33 -6.87 13.99
CA TYR A 3 0.02 -6.99 12.56
C TYR A 3 -1.45 -7.30 12.27
N VAL A 4 -2.07 -8.21 13.03
CA VAL A 4 -3.49 -8.58 12.83
C VAL A 4 -4.41 -7.40 13.12
N ILE A 5 -4.14 -6.67 14.21
CA ILE A 5 -4.89 -5.47 14.57
C ILE A 5 -4.70 -4.38 13.52
N PHE A 6 -3.46 -4.15 13.08
CA PHE A 6 -3.16 -3.20 12.01
C PHE A 6 -3.90 -3.54 10.71
N SER A 7 -3.93 -4.82 10.30
CA SER A 7 -4.67 -5.26 9.12
C SER A 7 -6.18 -5.06 9.26
N ALA A 8 -6.76 -5.34 10.42
CA ALA A 8 -8.18 -5.10 10.68
C ALA A 8 -8.54 -3.60 10.63
N VAL A 9 -7.69 -2.73 11.18
CA VAL A 9 -7.87 -1.28 11.09
C VAL A 9 -7.69 -0.79 9.64
N SER A 10 -6.75 -1.37 8.90
CA SER A 10 -6.50 -1.03 7.49
C SER A 10 -7.73 -1.30 6.60
N THR A 11 -8.60 -2.24 6.97
CA THR A 11 -9.89 -2.42 6.28
C THR A 11 -10.74 -1.16 6.33
N LEU A 12 -10.82 -0.48 7.48
CA LEU A 12 -11.58 0.78 7.59
C LEU A 12 -10.92 1.91 6.79
N VAL A 13 -9.58 1.98 6.85
CA VAL A 13 -8.79 2.98 6.11
C VAL A 13 -8.90 2.79 4.60
N TYR A 14 -9.16 1.57 4.13
CA TYR A 14 -9.45 1.28 2.72
C TYR A 14 -10.92 1.56 2.35
N CYS A 15 -11.87 1.02 3.12
CA CYS A 15 -13.29 1.05 2.76
C CYS A 15 -13.86 2.46 2.69
N ILE A 16 -13.42 3.38 3.57
CA ILE A 16 -13.94 4.74 3.61
C ILE A 16 -13.52 5.54 2.34
N PRO A 17 -12.22 5.68 2.01
CA PRO A 17 -11.79 6.36 0.78
C PRO A 17 -12.26 5.65 -0.50
N ALA A 18 -12.30 4.31 -0.51
CA ALA A 18 -12.86 3.57 -1.65
C ALA A 18 -14.34 3.91 -1.87
N GLY A 19 -15.13 4.06 -0.80
CA GLY A 19 -16.51 4.53 -0.88
C GLY A 19 -16.65 5.94 -1.43
N TRP A 20 -15.71 6.84 -1.12
CA TRP A 20 -15.70 8.20 -1.67
C TRP A 20 -15.35 8.23 -3.17
N LEU A 21 -14.40 7.40 -3.60
CA LEU A 21 -13.88 7.34 -4.98
C LEU A 21 -14.77 6.55 -5.94
N TRP A 22 -15.28 5.39 -5.52
CA TRP A 22 -15.96 4.44 -6.41
C TRP A 22 -17.42 4.19 -6.05
N GLY A 23 -17.89 4.63 -4.88
CA GLY A 23 -19.30 4.51 -4.52
C GLY A 23 -20.15 5.53 -5.27
N ASN A 24 -21.34 5.13 -5.73
CA ASN A 24 -22.31 6.03 -6.38
C ASN A 24 -22.70 7.24 -5.51
N HIS A 25 -22.60 7.10 -4.18
CA HIS A 25 -22.85 8.16 -3.20
C HIS A 25 -21.60 9.00 -2.88
N GLY A 26 -20.42 8.56 -3.33
CA GLY A 26 -19.12 9.13 -3.02
C GLY A 26 -18.96 10.55 -3.56
N PHE A 27 -18.43 11.44 -2.72
CA PHE A 27 -18.26 12.84 -3.10
C PHE A 27 -17.13 13.04 -4.11
N LEU A 28 -16.04 12.26 -4.04
CA LEU A 28 -14.94 12.34 -5.01
C LEU A 28 -15.41 11.90 -6.39
N LEU A 29 -16.24 10.85 -6.47
CA LEU A 29 -16.88 10.45 -7.72
C LEU A 29 -17.74 11.58 -8.29
N LYS A 30 -18.58 12.24 -7.46
CA LYS A 30 -19.44 13.36 -7.89
C LYS A 30 -18.66 14.61 -8.31
N LEU A 31 -17.45 14.79 -7.78
CA LEU A 31 -16.53 15.86 -8.19
C LEU A 31 -15.77 15.53 -9.50
N GLY A 32 -15.98 14.33 -10.07
CA GLY A 32 -15.34 13.91 -11.32
C GLY A 32 -13.95 13.30 -11.14
N ALA A 33 -13.58 12.86 -9.93
CA ALA A 33 -12.32 12.17 -9.73
C ALA A 33 -12.30 10.83 -10.49
N VAL A 34 -11.19 10.54 -11.16
CA VAL A 34 -11.00 9.32 -11.93
C VAL A 34 -9.86 8.50 -11.33
N ASP A 35 -10.18 7.31 -10.83
CA ASP A 35 -9.21 6.31 -10.39
C ASP A 35 -9.62 4.93 -10.91
N ILE A 36 -8.99 4.46 -11.99
CA ILE A 36 -9.42 3.28 -12.77
C ILE A 36 -9.00 1.96 -12.11
N ALA A 37 -7.93 1.93 -11.33
CA ALA A 37 -7.44 0.69 -10.73
C ALA A 37 -7.07 0.83 -9.25
N GLY A 38 -7.14 2.01 -8.65
CA GLY A 38 -6.80 2.20 -7.24
C GLY A 38 -5.43 2.81 -7.01
N SER A 39 -4.98 3.72 -7.88
CA SER A 39 -3.80 4.54 -7.60
C SER A 39 -3.96 5.29 -6.28
N SER A 40 -5.14 5.86 -6.03
CA SER A 40 -5.47 6.50 -4.76
C SER A 40 -6.02 5.48 -3.76
N GLY A 41 -7.11 4.78 -4.13
CA GLY A 41 -7.86 3.92 -3.20
C GLY A 41 -7.05 2.75 -2.62
N VAL A 42 -6.08 2.22 -3.37
CA VAL A 42 -5.24 1.08 -2.93
C VAL A 42 -3.82 1.55 -2.64
N HIS A 43 -3.12 2.13 -3.61
CA HIS A 43 -1.69 2.43 -3.46
C HIS A 43 -1.43 3.60 -2.52
N LEU A 44 -2.09 4.74 -2.69
CA LEU A 44 -1.89 5.89 -1.82
C LEU A 44 -2.39 5.63 -0.39
N CYS A 45 -3.58 5.04 -0.23
CA CYS A 45 -4.11 4.69 1.09
C CYS A 45 -3.20 3.69 1.84
N GLY A 46 -2.72 2.66 1.14
CA GLY A 46 -1.76 1.71 1.68
C GLY A 46 -0.42 2.35 2.03
N ALA A 47 0.12 3.20 1.15
CA ALA A 47 1.38 3.91 1.36
C ALA A 47 1.32 4.88 2.54
N ALA A 48 0.23 5.64 2.68
CA ALA A 48 0.02 6.54 3.81
C ALA A 48 -0.05 5.76 5.14
N SER A 49 -0.75 4.63 5.16
CA SER A 49 -0.83 3.76 6.33
C SER A 49 0.53 3.19 6.71
N ALA A 50 1.30 2.74 5.71
CA ALA A 50 2.66 2.23 5.91
C ALA A 50 3.62 3.32 6.41
N LEU A 51 3.52 4.54 5.89
CA LEU A 51 4.34 5.68 6.33
C LEU A 51 4.06 6.03 7.80
N VAL A 52 2.78 6.14 8.19
CA VAL A 52 2.39 6.42 9.58
C VAL A 52 2.87 5.30 10.49
N ALA A 53 2.65 4.04 10.11
CA ALA A 53 3.11 2.88 10.89
C ALA A 53 4.64 2.88 11.05
N ALA A 54 5.40 3.12 9.98
CA ALA A 54 6.86 3.19 10.02
C ALA A 54 7.35 4.32 10.94
N LYS A 55 6.69 5.48 10.92
CA LYS A 55 7.01 6.60 11.82
C LYS A 55 6.74 6.28 13.29
N LEU A 56 5.64 5.59 13.59
CA LEU A 56 5.26 5.23 14.96
C LEU A 56 6.13 4.12 15.54
N VAL A 57 6.47 3.11 14.74
CA VAL A 57 7.35 2.00 15.16
C VAL A 57 8.80 2.47 15.27
N GLY A 58 9.19 3.41 14.41
CA GLY A 58 10.56 3.89 14.32
C GLY A 58 11.48 2.94 13.54
N PRO A 59 12.75 3.33 13.35
CA PRO A 59 13.71 2.50 12.65
C PRO A 59 14.08 1.25 13.45
N ARG A 60 14.52 0.21 12.73
CA ARG A 60 15.09 -0.98 13.38
C ARG A 60 16.27 -0.60 14.26
N LEU A 61 16.42 -1.30 15.39
CA LEU A 61 17.56 -1.12 16.29
C LEU A 61 18.88 -1.26 15.51
N GLY A 62 19.78 -0.29 15.69
CA GLY A 62 21.07 -0.26 15.01
C GLY A 62 21.02 0.08 13.51
N ARG A 63 19.86 0.43 12.94
CA ARG A 63 19.71 0.69 11.49
C ARG A 63 20.64 1.79 10.98
N TYR A 64 20.90 2.80 11.79
CA TYR A 64 21.64 4.02 11.40
C TYR A 64 22.94 4.22 12.19
N ASP A 65 23.37 3.23 12.99
CA ASP A 65 24.56 3.36 13.83
C ASP A 65 25.86 3.38 13.02
N GLN A 66 25.84 2.81 11.81
CA GLN A 66 27.00 2.72 10.90
C GLN A 66 26.80 3.53 9.60
N GLY A 67 25.90 4.51 9.62
CA GLY A 67 25.57 5.36 8.47
C GLY A 67 24.22 5.03 7.84
N GLU A 68 23.94 5.68 6.72
CA GLU A 68 22.63 5.64 6.04
C GLU A 68 22.59 4.66 4.87
N ASP A 69 23.70 3.99 4.59
CA ASP A 69 23.84 3.09 3.45
C ASP A 69 22.70 2.04 3.42
N PRO A 70 22.24 1.67 2.21
CA PRO A 70 21.22 0.64 2.06
C PRO A 70 21.65 -0.68 2.71
N LEU A 71 20.72 -1.33 3.39
CA LEU A 71 20.97 -2.67 3.91
C LEU A 71 21.16 -3.66 2.75
N PRO A 72 22.00 -4.69 2.92
CA PRO A 72 22.18 -5.72 1.91
C PRO A 72 20.83 -6.38 1.59
N MET A 73 20.62 -6.63 0.29
CA MET A 73 19.42 -7.32 -0.17
C MET A 73 19.38 -8.74 0.39
N GLY A 74 18.24 -9.16 0.94
CA GLY A 74 18.10 -10.49 1.53
C GLY A 74 18.28 -11.62 0.50
N SER A 75 17.45 -11.64 -0.54
CA SER A 75 17.55 -12.61 -1.64
C SER A 75 17.08 -11.99 -2.96
N PRO A 76 17.99 -11.82 -3.93
CA PRO A 76 17.62 -11.32 -5.27
C PRO A 76 16.63 -12.24 -5.98
N THR A 77 16.76 -13.56 -5.81
CA THR A 77 15.88 -14.54 -6.45
C THR A 77 14.42 -14.39 -6.00
N TYR A 78 14.18 -14.25 -4.68
CA TYR A 78 12.82 -14.04 -4.18
C TYR A 78 12.27 -12.66 -4.55
N ALA A 79 13.11 -11.63 -4.62
CA ALA A 79 12.70 -10.30 -5.06
C ALA A 79 12.24 -10.29 -6.53
N ILE A 80 12.97 -10.97 -7.42
CA ILE A 80 12.62 -11.12 -8.84
C ILE A 80 11.35 -11.96 -8.99
N LEU A 81 11.25 -13.09 -8.28
CA LEU A 81 10.06 -13.94 -8.29
C LEU A 81 8.81 -13.16 -7.87
N GLY A 82 8.90 -12.41 -6.76
CA GLY A 82 7.82 -11.55 -6.28
C GLY A 82 7.47 -10.46 -7.29
N THR A 83 8.46 -9.85 -7.93
CA THR A 83 8.24 -8.84 -8.99
C THR A 83 7.46 -9.43 -10.18
N PHE A 84 7.80 -10.63 -10.64
CA PHE A 84 7.06 -11.28 -11.73
C PHE A 84 5.63 -11.64 -11.33
N MET A 85 5.41 -12.10 -10.10
CA MET A 85 4.06 -12.35 -9.57
C MET A 85 3.24 -11.06 -9.51
N LEU A 86 3.82 -9.98 -8.99
CA LEU A 86 3.17 -8.67 -8.93
C LEU A 86 2.86 -8.15 -10.33
N TRP A 87 3.80 -8.21 -11.27
CA TRP A 87 3.61 -7.71 -12.63
C TRP A 87 2.51 -8.48 -13.37
N TRP A 88 2.52 -9.81 -13.29
CA TRP A 88 1.46 -10.64 -13.87
C TRP A 88 0.09 -10.33 -13.25
N GLY A 89 0.02 -10.25 -11.91
CA GLY A 89 -1.20 -9.85 -11.20
C GLY A 89 -1.65 -8.42 -11.54
N TRP A 90 -0.71 -7.52 -11.84
CA TRP A 90 -0.99 -6.13 -12.20
C TRP A 90 -1.81 -6.02 -13.49
N LEU A 91 -1.62 -6.94 -14.44
CA LEU A 91 -2.42 -6.98 -15.68
C LEU A 91 -3.90 -7.21 -15.36
N ALA A 92 -4.21 -8.19 -14.51
CA ALA A 92 -5.58 -8.43 -14.06
C ALA A 92 -6.12 -7.28 -13.21
N PHE A 93 -5.28 -6.68 -12.37
CA PHE A 93 -5.66 -5.56 -11.51
C PHE A 93 -6.08 -4.29 -12.29
N ASN A 94 -5.47 -4.04 -13.46
CA ASN A 94 -5.79 -2.86 -14.28
C ASN A 94 -6.87 -3.14 -15.33
N CYS A 95 -6.91 -4.36 -15.90
CA CYS A 95 -7.85 -4.72 -16.95
C CYS A 95 -9.12 -5.42 -16.44
N GLY A 96 -9.22 -5.69 -15.13
CA GLY A 96 -10.31 -6.46 -14.53
C GLY A 96 -11.59 -5.67 -14.23
N ARG A 97 -11.76 -4.47 -14.79
CA ARG A 97 -12.97 -3.67 -14.67
C ARG A 97 -13.82 -3.76 -15.93
#